data_AF-A0AAW5Z7T2-F1
#
_entry.id   AF-A0AAW5Z7T2-F1
#
_cell.length_a   1.000
_cell.length_b   1.000
_cell.length_c   1.000
_cell.angle_alpha   90.00
_cell.angle_beta   90.00
_cell.angle_gamma   90.00
#
_symmetry.space_group_name_H-M   'P 1'
#
loop_
_entity.id
_entity.type
_entity.pdbx_description
1 polymer ?
#
loop_
_entity_poly.entity_id
_entity_poly.type
_entity_poly.pdbx_seq_one_letter_code
_entity_poly.pdbx_strand_id
1 'polypeptide(L)'
;EEQKENWERYGNKQLELLDANAIRREVASDRYTGALLDHSGGHIHPLNLAIGEADAIRLNGGRVYELSAVTQIQHTTPAVVRTANGQVTAKY
;
A
#
# COMPACT_ATOMS: atom_id res chain seq x y z
N GLU A 1 9.82 7.41 -23.99
CA GLU A 1 10.98 6.53 -23.71
C GLU A 1 11.61 6.88 -22.36
N GLU A 2 11.89 8.15 -22.05
CA GLU A 2 12.43 8.60 -20.74
C GLU A 2 11.68 8.05 -19.50
N GLN A 3 10.33 8.05 -19.50
CA GLN A 3 9.56 7.47 -18.38
C GLN A 3 9.78 5.97 -18.19
N LYS A 4 9.91 5.22 -19.29
CA LYS A 4 10.14 3.77 -19.25
C LYS A 4 11.50 3.49 -18.64
N GLU A 5 12.54 4.19 -19.10
CA GLU A 5 13.90 4.05 -18.59
C GLU A 5 13.98 4.38 -17.09
N ASN A 6 13.25 5.40 -16.64
CA ASN A 6 13.20 5.77 -15.22
C ASN A 6 12.63 4.63 -14.36
N TRP A 7 11.53 4.01 -14.79
CA TRP A 7 10.90 2.90 -14.06
C TRP A 7 11.73 1.61 -14.12
N GLU A 8 12.35 1.33 -15.26
CA GLU A 8 13.27 0.20 -15.42
C GLU A 8 14.49 0.31 -14.50
N ARG A 9 14.99 1.53 -14.26
CA ARG A 9 16.07 1.79 -13.28
C ARG A 9 15.69 1.39 -11.86
N TYR A 10 14.40 1.50 -11.49
CA TYR A 10 13.88 1.04 -10.20
C TYR A 10 13.45 -0.44 -10.21
N GLY A 11 13.70 -1.17 -11.30
CA GLY A 11 13.49 -2.61 -11.40
C GLY A 11 12.17 -3.03 -12.05
N ASN A 12 11.29 -2.11 -12.44
CA ASN A 12 10.10 -2.46 -13.19
C ASN A 12 10.44 -2.64 -14.68
N LYS A 13 10.69 -3.89 -15.08
CA LYS A 13 11.05 -4.27 -16.46
C LYS A 13 9.87 -4.84 -17.26
N GLN A 14 8.66 -4.82 -16.70
CA GLN A 14 7.46 -5.39 -17.33
C GLN A 14 6.65 -4.31 -18.05
N LEU A 15 7.37 -3.39 -18.72
CA LEU A 15 6.80 -2.24 -19.38
C LEU A 15 6.82 -2.41 -20.91
N GLU A 16 5.69 -2.17 -21.55
CA GLU A 16 5.51 -2.25 -23.00
C GLU A 16 5.05 -0.91 -23.56
N LEU A 17 5.76 -0.37 -24.55
CA LEU A 17 5.34 0.83 -25.25
C LEU A 17 4.39 0.44 -26.38
N LEU A 18 3.16 0.95 -26.34
CA LEU A 18 2.11 0.70 -27.32
C LEU A 18 1.93 1.94 -28.19
N ASP A 19 1.84 1.73 -29.50
CA ASP A 19 1.44 2.78 -30.44
C ASP A 19 -0.10 2.95 -30.49
N ALA A 20 -0.57 3.91 -31.30
CA ALA A 20 -1.99 4.21 -31.48
C ALA A 20 -2.81 3.02 -32.02
N ASN A 21 -2.20 2.09 -32.76
CA ASN A 21 -2.90 0.91 -33.27
C ASN A 21 -2.96 -0.20 -32.22
N ALA A 22 -1.88 -0.38 -31.46
CA ALA A 22 -1.72 -1.42 -30.47
C ALA A 22 -2.57 -1.18 -29.22
N ILE A 23 -2.72 0.08 -28.78
CA ILE A 23 -3.51 0.43 -27.59
C ILE A 23 -4.98 0.05 -27.70
N ARG A 24 -5.53 -0.04 -28.93
CA ARG A 24 -6.93 -0.44 -29.15
C ARG A 24 -7.25 -1.86 -28.66
N ARG A 25 -6.24 -2.73 -28.49
CA ARG A 25 -6.41 -4.07 -27.91
C ARG A 25 -6.69 -4.01 -26.41
N GLU A 26 -6.09 -3.05 -25.71
CA GLU A 26 -6.22 -2.90 -24.25
C GLU A 26 -7.38 -1.96 -23.89
N VAL A 27 -7.56 -0.89 -24.67
CA VAL A 27 -8.61 0.10 -24.48
C VAL A 27 -9.31 0.32 -25.82
N ALA A 28 -10.53 -0.22 -25.96
CA ALA A 28 -11.33 -0.13 -27.18
C ALA A 28 -11.87 1.31 -27.43
N SER A 29 -10.97 2.24 -27.72
CA SER A 29 -11.23 3.67 -27.90
C SER A 29 -10.21 4.29 -28.83
N ASP A 30 -10.67 5.09 -29.79
CA ASP A 30 -9.81 5.85 -30.71
C ASP A 30 -9.22 7.14 -30.09
N ARG A 31 -9.47 7.39 -28.80
CA ARG A 31 -9.01 8.61 -28.11
C ARG A 31 -7.51 8.60 -27.77
N TYR A 32 -6.87 7.44 -27.77
CA TYR A 32 -5.50 7.28 -27.31
C TYR A 32 -4.53 7.19 -28.49
N THR A 33 -3.42 7.94 -28.43
CA THR A 33 -2.36 7.94 -29.46
C THR A 33 -1.22 6.95 -29.17
N GLY A 34 -1.30 6.25 -28.03
CA GLY A 34 -0.30 5.31 -27.54
C GLY A 34 -0.39 5.18 -26.02
N ALA A 35 0.41 4.28 -25.44
CA ALA A 35 0.48 4.08 -23.99
C ALA A 35 1.82 3.47 -23.57
N LEU A 36 2.13 3.57 -22.29
CA LEU A 36 3.13 2.72 -21.62
C LEU A 36 2.36 1.76 -20.72
N LEU A 37 2.22 0.51 -21.16
CA LEU A 37 1.51 -0.54 -20.43
C LEU A 37 2.44 -1.18 -19.40
N ASP A 38 1.98 -1.32 -18.16
CA ASP A 38 2.68 -2.01 -17.08
C ASP A 38 2.00 -3.35 -16.78
N HIS A 39 2.64 -4.45 -17.18
CA HIS A 39 2.15 -5.81 -16.95
C HIS A 39 2.33 -6.30 -15.50
N SER A 40 3.10 -5.59 -14.69
CA SER A 40 3.23 -5.86 -13.25
C SER A 40 2.25 -5.07 -12.39
N GLY A 41 1.57 -4.09 -12.98
CA GLY A 41 0.57 -3.26 -12.31
C GLY A 41 -0.65 -4.06 -11.89
N GLY A 42 -1.33 -3.59 -10.84
CA GLY A 42 -2.54 -4.24 -10.34
C GLY A 42 -3.34 -3.34 -9.42
N HIS A 43 -4.54 -3.81 -9.08
CA HIS A 43 -5.39 -3.18 -8.08
C HIS A 43 -5.23 -3.88 -6.74
N ILE A 44 -5.17 -3.09 -5.67
CA ILE A 44 -5.28 -3.60 -4.31
C ILE A 44 -6.69 -3.32 -3.78
N HIS A 45 -7.16 -4.15 -2.86
CA HIS A 45 -8.37 -3.88 -2.08
C HIS A 45 -7.96 -3.38 -0.70
N PRO A 46 -7.88 -2.06 -0.45
CA PRO A 46 -7.21 -1.54 0.75
C PRO A 46 -7.86 -2.01 2.05
N LEU A 47 -9.19 -2.09 2.09
CA LEU A 47 -9.91 -2.56 3.27
C LEU A 47 -9.61 -4.03 3.60
N ASN A 48 -9.60 -4.92 2.61
CA ASN A 48 -9.29 -6.35 2.84
C ASN A 48 -7.83 -6.54 3.25
N LEU A 49 -6.90 -5.74 2.70
CA LEU A 49 -5.52 -5.74 3.15
C LEU A 49 -5.42 -5.38 4.64
N ALA A 50 -6.05 -4.27 5.06
CA ALA A 50 -6.03 -3.85 6.46
C ALA A 50 -6.66 -4.89 7.41
N ILE A 51 -7.74 -5.55 6.99
CA ILE A 51 -8.36 -6.64 7.75
C ILE A 51 -7.40 -7.85 7.85
N GLY A 52 -6.81 -8.26 6.73
CA GLY A 52 -5.87 -9.38 6.69
C GLY A 52 -4.62 -9.14 7.55
N GLU A 53 -4.09 -7.91 7.57
CA GLU A 53 -2.98 -7.52 8.45
C GLU A 53 -3.39 -7.58 9.93
N ALA A 54 -4.57 -7.06 10.29
CA ALA A 54 -5.07 -7.13 11.66
C ALA A 54 -5.26 -8.58 12.13
N ASP A 55 -5.75 -9.45 11.25
CA ASP A 55 -5.91 -10.88 11.53
C ASP A 55 -4.56 -11.59 11.66
N ALA A 56 -3.59 -11.28 10.79
CA ALA A 56 -2.24 -11.81 10.91
C ALA A 56 -1.58 -11.42 12.26
N ILE A 57 -1.77 -10.18 12.72
CA ILE A 57 -1.29 -9.73 14.05
C ILE A 57 -1.92 -10.58 15.16
N ARG A 58 -3.24 -10.77 15.13
CA ARG A 58 -3.97 -11.56 16.14
C ARG A 58 -3.53 -13.02 16.15
N LEU A 59 -3.37 -13.63 14.97
CA LEU A 59 -2.90 -15.02 14.82
C LEU A 59 -1.47 -15.22 15.36
N ASN A 60 -0.64 -14.19 15.32
CA ASN A 60 0.71 -14.20 15.90
C ASN A 60 0.74 -13.78 17.38
N GLY A 61 -0.42 -13.75 18.06
CA GLY A 61 -0.53 -13.44 19.50
C GLY A 61 -0.53 -11.94 19.84
N GLY A 62 -0.51 -11.07 18.83
CA GLY A 62 -0.71 -9.64 19.00
C GLY A 62 -2.15 -9.31 19.41
N ARG A 63 -2.35 -8.09 19.91
CA ARG A 63 -3.67 -7.60 20.33
C ARG A 63 -3.95 -6.27 19.65
N VAL A 64 -5.13 -6.16 19.04
CA VAL A 64 -5.63 -4.93 18.43
C VAL A 64 -6.77 -4.41 19.30
N TYR A 65 -6.61 -3.19 19.83
CA TYR A 65 -7.62 -2.52 20.63
C TYR A 65 -8.28 -1.43 19.79
N GLU A 66 -9.48 -1.70 19.30
CA GLU A 66 -10.28 -0.74 18.53
C GLU A 66 -10.94 0.28 19.45
N LEU A 67 -11.40 1.40 18.87
CA LEU A 67 -12.07 2.50 19.59
C LEU A 67 -11.30 3.02 20.83
N SER A 68 -9.97 2.91 20.79
CA SER A 68 -9.08 3.17 21.92
C SER A 68 -8.14 4.34 21.59
N ALA A 69 -8.71 5.52 21.34
CA ALA A 69 -7.94 6.70 20.96
C ALA A 69 -6.85 7.02 21.99
N VAL A 70 -5.63 7.27 21.50
CA VAL A 70 -4.49 7.69 22.32
C VAL A 70 -4.72 9.12 22.77
N THR A 71 -4.70 9.35 24.08
CA THR A 71 -4.91 10.68 24.70
C THR A 71 -3.61 11.29 25.22
N GLN A 72 -2.61 10.47 25.53
CA GLN A 72 -1.30 10.93 26.00
C GLN A 72 -0.22 9.89 25.67
N ILE A 73 0.97 10.38 25.33
CA ILE A 73 2.20 9.59 25.22
C ILE A 73 3.23 10.16 26.20
N GLN A 74 3.74 9.30 27.08
CA GLN A 74 4.87 9.60 27.96
C GLN A 74 6.12 8.96 27.37
N HIS A 75 7.03 9.79 26.88
CA HIS A 75 8.29 9.37 26.24
C HIS A 75 9.35 8.97 27.28
N THR A 76 9.04 7.98 28.10
CA THR A 76 9.94 7.35 29.08
C THR A 76 10.55 6.07 28.50
N THR A 77 11.39 5.37 29.27
CA THR A 77 11.92 4.04 28.89
C THR A 77 11.51 3.01 29.95
N PRO A 78 10.46 2.19 29.71
CA PRO A 78 9.64 2.11 28.50
C PRO A 78 8.67 3.29 28.33
N ALA A 79 8.25 3.56 27.09
CA ALA A 79 7.23 4.56 26.79
C ALA A 79 5.87 4.10 27.33
N VAL A 80 5.05 5.03 27.79
CA VAL A 80 3.70 4.74 28.28
C VAL A 80 2.69 5.48 27.41
N VAL A 81 1.78 4.72 26.78
CA VAL A 81 0.71 5.25 25.95
C VAL A 81 -0.60 5.07 26.70
N ARG A 82 -1.37 6.16 26.84
CA ARG A 82 -2.64 6.18 27.57
C ARG A 82 -3.82 6.38 26.64
N THR A 83 -4.93 5.76 26.99
CA THR A 83 -6.26 5.99 26.40
C THR A 83 -7.22 6.40 27.52
N ALA A 84 -8.49 6.68 27.19
CA ALA A 84 -9.50 6.99 28.21
C ALA A 84 -9.70 5.87 29.25
N ASN A 85 -9.54 4.60 28.82
CA ASN A 85 -9.91 3.43 29.61
C ASN A 85 -8.73 2.52 29.95
N GLY A 86 -7.49 2.92 29.66
CA GLY A 86 -6.33 2.06 29.91
C GLY A 86 -4.99 2.66 29.49
N GLN A 87 -3.96 1.83 29.56
CA GLN A 87 -2.61 2.17 29.12
C GLN A 87 -1.85 0.93 28.64
N VAL A 88 -0.87 1.15 27.78
CA VAL A 88 0.12 0.13 27.36
C VAL A 88 1.53 0.69 27.54
N THR A 89 2.50 -0.20 27.74
CA THR A 89 3.92 0.17 27.81
C THR A 89 4.68 -0.42 26.62
N ALA A 90 5.52 0.37 25.96
CA ALA A 90 6.30 -0.04 24.80
C ALA A 90 7.79 0.22 25.01
N LYS A 91 8.66 -0.70 24.59
CA LYS A 91 10.13 -0.55 24.71
C LYS A 91 10.74 0.24 23.54
N TYR A 92 10.00 0.39 22.45
CA TYR A 92 10.40 1.00 21.18
C TYR A 92 9.30 1.94 20.71
#